data_AF-A0A1J5TST0-F1
#
_entry.id   AF-A0A1J5TST0-F1
#
_cell.length_a   1.000
_cell.length_b   1.000
_cell.length_c   1.000
_cell.angle_alpha   90.00
_cell.angle_beta   90.00
_cell.angle_gamma   90.00
#
_symmetry.space_group_name_H-M   'P 1'
#
loop_
_entity.id
_entity.type
_entity.pdbx_description
1 polymer ?
#
loop_
_entity_poly.entity_id
_entity_poly.type
_entity_poly.pdbx_seq_one_letter_code
_entity_poly.pdbx_strand_id
1 'polypeptide(L)'
;MIKISNSSNKVLFGLLLVLAIFLNTSHATSMVNSSAEVDSTPPNQPSVSDLPTITNQDSVVVHLSGEPNTQIWVNQHNSNTLIPTSGSINITLNTSAESTSIDFSISLKDNSGNESEMLVFTILKDIIAPNKPWLTTIPLITKESEVVIEVNGEVDSKVFVNQVNTSVVIPLEGKTDVVLDTSGDNNEKSFAIALKDSANNQSEKLEFVIKIDRIKPNEPILATPNYINTDRFNVNVRGEPGTLVKINGISSAIVIPENGEITIELDINNGNRLAVQQLGL
;
A
#
# COMPACT_ATOMS: atom_id res chain seq x y z
N MET A 1 -83.23 29.08 85.78
CA MET A 1 -82.46 27.87 86.18
C MET A 1 -83.34 26.71 85.75
N ILE A 2 -83.05 25.89 84.74
CA ILE A 2 -81.81 25.29 84.23
C ILE A 2 -81.92 25.18 82.71
N LYS A 3 -80.79 25.38 82.02
CA LYS A 3 -80.57 25.16 80.59
C LYS A 3 -79.81 23.83 80.44
N ILE A 4 -79.94 23.15 79.31
CA ILE A 4 -78.93 22.39 78.52
C ILE A 4 -79.73 21.50 77.55
N SER A 5 -79.93 21.94 76.30
CA SER A 5 -79.08 21.79 75.09
C SER A 5 -79.43 20.49 74.33
N ASN A 6 -80.16 20.60 73.21
CA ASN A 6 -79.66 20.65 71.82
C ASN A 6 -79.16 19.28 71.30
N SER A 7 -79.54 18.78 70.13
CA SER A 7 -80.52 19.22 69.14
C SER A 7 -80.76 18.06 68.15
N SER A 8 -82.03 17.83 67.82
CA SER A 8 -82.58 17.48 66.50
C SER A 8 -82.04 16.22 65.79
N ASN A 9 -82.72 15.08 65.84
CA ASN A 9 -83.91 14.70 65.04
C ASN A 9 -83.82 15.04 63.54
N LYS A 10 -83.80 14.00 62.68
CA LYS A 10 -84.93 13.56 61.82
C LYS A 10 -84.53 12.25 61.10
N VAL A 11 -85.15 11.08 61.36
CA VAL A 11 -86.50 10.60 60.90
C VAL A 11 -86.45 10.41 59.37
N LEU A 12 -86.74 9.27 58.72
CA LEU A 12 -87.49 8.05 59.04
C LEU A 12 -87.22 6.97 57.95
N PHE A 13 -87.36 5.72 58.38
CA PHE A 13 -87.64 4.46 57.67
C PHE A 13 -88.03 4.47 56.17
N GLY A 14 -87.44 3.50 55.46
CA GLY A 14 -88.00 2.85 54.28
C GLY A 14 -87.46 1.41 54.18
N LEU A 15 -88.21 0.47 54.74
CA LEU A 15 -87.93 -0.97 54.81
C LEU A 15 -88.32 -1.66 53.49
N LEU A 16 -87.42 -2.45 52.88
CA LEU A 16 -87.84 -3.66 52.14
C LEU A 16 -86.74 -4.72 52.15
N LEU A 17 -87.12 -5.88 52.67
CA LEU A 17 -86.33 -7.09 52.88
C LEU A 17 -86.63 -8.07 51.74
N VAL A 18 -85.62 -8.59 51.02
CA VAL A 18 -85.67 -9.96 50.45
C VAL A 18 -84.28 -10.59 50.42
N LEU A 19 -84.23 -11.78 50.99
CA LEU A 19 -83.13 -12.73 51.16
C LEU A 19 -82.79 -13.47 49.85
N ALA A 20 -81.51 -13.66 49.51
CA ALA A 20 -81.05 -14.77 48.67
C ALA A 20 -79.59 -15.14 48.97
N ILE A 21 -79.36 -16.45 49.06
CA ILE A 21 -78.16 -17.16 49.53
C ILE A 21 -77.45 -17.80 48.31
N PHE A 22 -76.12 -17.60 48.24
CA PHE A 22 -75.02 -18.40 47.64
C PHE A 22 -74.85 -18.55 46.10
N LEU A 23 -73.68 -18.13 45.59
CA LEU A 23 -72.61 -18.98 45.01
C LEU A 23 -71.38 -18.15 44.55
N ASN A 24 -70.23 -18.43 45.18
CA ASN A 24 -68.85 -18.47 44.66
C ASN A 24 -68.38 -17.50 43.54
N THR A 25 -67.47 -16.57 43.87
CA THR A 25 -66.21 -16.39 43.11
C THR A 25 -65.12 -15.87 44.04
N SER A 26 -64.08 -16.68 44.26
CA SER A 26 -62.80 -16.20 44.78
C SER A 26 -62.18 -15.28 43.72
N HIS A 27 -62.32 -13.96 43.90
CA HIS A 27 -61.40 -13.02 43.25
C HIS A 27 -60.09 -13.06 44.03
N ALA A 28 -59.31 -14.12 43.81
CA ALA A 28 -57.87 -14.01 44.00
C ALA A 28 -57.40 -13.00 42.97
N THR A 29 -57.18 -11.76 43.41
CA THR A 29 -56.42 -10.80 42.64
C THR A 29 -55.05 -11.42 42.42
N SER A 30 -54.79 -11.91 41.20
CA SER A 30 -53.43 -12.25 40.81
C SER A 30 -52.65 -10.95 40.84
N MET A 31 -51.89 -10.74 41.91
CA MET A 31 -50.81 -9.77 41.89
C MET A 31 -49.84 -10.23 40.82
N VAL A 32 -49.89 -9.59 39.65
CA VAL A 32 -48.83 -9.70 38.66
C VAL A 32 -47.64 -9.01 39.31
N ASN A 33 -46.75 -9.80 39.91
CA ASN A 33 -45.42 -9.32 40.29
C ASN A 33 -44.67 -9.04 38.98
N SER A 34 -44.81 -7.83 38.44
CA SER A 34 -43.87 -7.34 37.44
C SER A 34 -42.59 -6.92 38.17
N SER A 35 -41.64 -7.84 38.32
CA SER A 35 -40.27 -7.45 38.67
C SER A 35 -39.64 -6.84 37.42
N ALA A 36 -39.53 -5.52 37.38
CA ALA A 36 -38.65 -4.87 36.41
C ALA A 36 -37.20 -5.18 36.80
N GLU A 37 -36.50 -5.95 35.99
CA GLU A 37 -35.06 -6.11 36.10
C GLU A 37 -34.42 -4.77 35.70
N VAL A 38 -33.65 -4.17 36.60
CA VAL A 38 -32.85 -2.97 36.30
C VAL A 38 -31.50 -3.47 35.78
N ASP A 39 -31.28 -3.28 34.49
CA ASP A 39 -29.97 -3.51 33.89
C ASP A 39 -29.14 -2.23 33.98
N SER A 40 -28.02 -2.32 34.68
CA SER A 40 -27.07 -1.23 34.91
C SER A 40 -25.66 -1.60 34.45
N THR A 41 -25.51 -2.69 33.71
CA THR A 41 -24.21 -3.19 33.26
C THR A 41 -23.94 -2.66 31.86
N PRO A 42 -22.95 -1.77 31.66
CA PRO A 42 -22.61 -1.33 30.33
C PRO A 42 -21.94 -2.44 29.51
N PRO A 43 -22.04 -2.37 28.16
CA PRO A 43 -21.23 -3.22 27.31
C PRO A 43 -19.73 -3.00 27.54
N ASN A 44 -18.93 -4.01 27.22
CA ASN A 44 -17.47 -3.85 27.17
C ASN A 44 -17.06 -2.83 26.10
N GLN A 45 -15.91 -2.17 26.31
CA GLN A 45 -15.31 -1.28 25.30
C GLN A 45 -15.17 -2.01 23.95
N PRO A 46 -15.57 -1.39 22.83
CA PRO A 46 -15.36 -1.99 21.51
C PRO A 46 -13.86 -2.09 21.18
N SER A 47 -13.53 -2.94 20.20
CA SER A 47 -12.19 -3.05 19.64
C SER A 47 -12.21 -3.03 18.12
N VAL A 48 -11.14 -2.53 17.50
CA VAL A 48 -10.95 -2.55 16.05
C VAL A 48 -9.68 -3.31 15.73
N SER A 49 -9.76 -4.30 14.85
CA SER A 49 -8.57 -4.94 14.27
C SER A 49 -8.10 -4.19 13.02
N ASP A 50 -6.79 -4.21 12.77
CA ASP A 50 -6.14 -3.61 11.59
C ASP A 50 -6.49 -2.13 11.37
N LEU A 51 -6.48 -1.36 12.46
CA LEU A 51 -6.80 0.06 12.39
C LEU A 51 -5.81 0.81 11.47
N PRO A 52 -6.29 1.44 10.38
CA PRO A 52 -5.42 2.26 9.54
C PRO A 52 -4.98 3.50 10.30
N THR A 53 -3.69 3.83 10.26
CA THR A 53 -3.15 5.05 10.88
C THR A 53 -3.10 6.22 9.90
N ILE A 54 -3.14 5.95 8.59
CA ILE A 54 -3.08 6.95 7.51
C ILE A 54 -3.93 6.50 6.32
N THR A 55 -4.53 7.45 5.62
CA THR A 55 -5.32 7.20 4.40
C THR A 55 -5.29 8.38 3.45
N ASN A 56 -5.39 8.10 2.15
CA ASN A 56 -5.69 9.10 1.14
C ASN A 56 -7.18 9.12 0.73
N GLN A 57 -7.96 8.16 1.21
CA GLN A 57 -9.37 8.00 0.85
C GLN A 57 -10.29 8.86 1.72
N ASP A 58 -11.47 9.21 1.20
CA ASP A 58 -12.51 9.94 1.94
C ASP A 58 -13.34 9.03 2.86
N SER A 59 -13.07 7.74 2.84
CA SER A 59 -13.59 6.81 3.82
C SER A 59 -12.62 5.66 4.05
N VAL A 60 -12.69 5.06 5.23
CA VAL A 60 -11.99 3.80 5.54
C VAL A 60 -12.98 2.79 6.10
N VAL A 61 -12.76 1.51 5.80
CA VAL A 61 -13.51 0.41 6.40
C VAL A 61 -12.69 -0.16 7.54
N VAL A 62 -13.30 -0.33 8.71
CA VAL A 62 -12.66 -0.94 9.88
C VAL A 62 -13.48 -2.13 10.38
N HIS A 63 -12.79 -3.14 10.90
CA HIS A 63 -13.43 -4.33 11.47
C HIS A 63 -13.64 -4.13 12.97
N LEU A 64 -14.86 -3.75 13.34
CA LEU A 64 -15.27 -3.47 14.70
C LEU A 64 -15.76 -4.75 15.38
N SER A 65 -15.27 -5.01 16.59
CA SER A 65 -15.74 -6.08 17.48
C SER A 65 -16.34 -5.49 18.75
N GLY A 66 -17.39 -6.13 19.25
CA GLY A 66 -18.17 -5.63 20.39
C GLY A 66 -19.18 -6.66 20.90
N GLU A 67 -19.92 -6.26 21.94
CA GLU A 67 -20.99 -7.09 22.48
C GLU A 67 -22.15 -7.20 21.48
N PRO A 68 -22.64 -8.41 21.15
CA PRO A 68 -23.77 -8.61 20.25
C PRO A 68 -25.03 -7.82 20.62
N ASN A 69 -25.77 -7.38 19.60
CA ASN A 69 -27.02 -6.62 19.70
C ASN A 69 -26.90 -5.24 20.37
N THR A 70 -25.70 -4.72 20.56
CA THR A 70 -25.48 -3.34 21.00
C THR A 70 -25.44 -2.38 19.82
N GLN A 71 -25.95 -1.16 20.03
CA GLN A 71 -26.00 -0.07 19.06
C GLN A 71 -24.64 0.62 18.97
N ILE A 72 -24.12 0.79 17.75
CA ILE A 72 -22.84 1.45 17.49
C ILE A 72 -23.03 2.96 17.42
N TRP A 73 -22.20 3.70 18.15
CA TRP A 73 -22.09 5.15 18.10
C TRP A 73 -20.70 5.55 17.63
N VAL A 74 -20.62 6.45 16.66
CA VAL A 74 -19.35 6.98 16.14
C VAL A 74 -19.36 8.49 16.34
N ASN A 75 -18.37 9.05 17.03
CA ASN A 75 -18.28 10.48 17.34
C ASN A 75 -19.56 11.01 18.00
N GLN A 76 -20.12 10.25 18.95
CA GLN A 76 -21.38 10.56 19.64
C GLN A 76 -22.62 10.61 18.73
N HIS A 77 -22.51 10.12 17.49
CA HIS A 77 -23.65 9.98 16.58
C HIS A 77 -24.05 8.51 16.43
N ASN A 78 -25.35 8.24 16.56
CA ASN A 78 -25.90 6.90 16.36
C ASN A 78 -25.76 6.47 14.89
N SER A 79 -25.12 5.33 14.65
CA SER A 79 -24.94 4.75 13.30
C SER A 79 -26.17 4.02 12.78
N ASN A 80 -27.20 3.80 13.61
CA ASN A 80 -28.37 2.93 13.36
C ASN A 80 -28.00 1.48 12.99
N THR A 81 -26.78 1.04 13.34
CA THR A 81 -26.27 -0.31 13.10
C THR A 81 -26.02 -1.04 14.42
N LEU A 82 -26.47 -2.28 14.53
CA LEU A 82 -26.21 -3.15 15.68
C LEU A 82 -25.00 -4.05 15.42
N ILE A 83 -24.26 -4.39 16.47
CA ILE A 83 -23.28 -5.49 16.41
C ILE A 83 -24.05 -6.81 16.19
N PRO A 84 -23.71 -7.61 15.17
CA PRO A 84 -24.38 -8.88 14.92
C PRO A 84 -24.05 -9.93 15.99
N THR A 85 -24.77 -11.05 15.98
CA THR A 85 -24.54 -12.18 16.89
C THR A 85 -23.16 -12.83 16.76
N SER A 86 -22.45 -12.60 15.66
CA SER A 86 -21.04 -12.98 15.49
C SER A 86 -20.07 -12.15 16.33
N GLY A 87 -20.52 -11.04 16.93
CA GLY A 87 -19.69 -10.16 17.77
C GLY A 87 -18.79 -9.20 16.98
N SER A 88 -18.87 -9.16 15.65
CA SER A 88 -18.07 -8.23 14.84
C SER A 88 -18.71 -7.87 13.50
N ILE A 89 -18.39 -6.69 13.00
CA ILE A 89 -18.94 -6.08 11.78
C ILE A 89 -17.94 -5.11 11.15
N ASN A 90 -18.03 -4.95 9.83
CA ASN A 90 -17.32 -3.88 9.14
C ASN A 90 -18.15 -2.59 9.19
N ILE A 91 -17.54 -1.50 9.65
CA ILE A 91 -18.15 -0.16 9.57
C ILE A 91 -17.29 0.75 8.70
N THR A 92 -17.94 1.70 8.05
CA THR A 92 -17.26 2.74 7.26
C THR A 92 -17.14 4.00 8.08
N LEU A 93 -15.92 4.49 8.25
CA LEU A 93 -15.61 5.77 8.87
C LEU A 93 -15.40 6.83 7.78
N ASN A 94 -15.98 8.01 7.99
CA ASN A 94 -15.82 9.13 7.07
C ASN A 94 -14.50 9.87 7.35
N THR A 95 -13.60 9.88 6.37
CA THR A 95 -12.30 10.56 6.41
C THR A 95 -12.19 11.69 5.37
N SER A 96 -13.32 12.23 4.91
CA SER A 96 -13.40 13.29 3.90
C SER A 96 -13.08 14.69 4.43
N ALA A 97 -12.70 14.83 5.70
CA ALA A 97 -12.37 16.13 6.26
C ALA A 97 -11.07 16.66 5.63
N GLU A 98 -11.03 17.97 5.38
CA GLU A 98 -9.82 18.67 4.88
C GLU A 98 -8.68 18.74 5.92
N SER A 99 -8.93 18.27 7.14
CA SER A 99 -7.91 18.17 8.18
C SER A 99 -6.95 17.04 7.86
N THR A 100 -5.65 17.26 8.05
CA THR A 100 -4.61 16.23 7.94
C THR A 100 -4.68 15.18 9.07
N SER A 101 -5.53 15.40 10.08
CA SER A 101 -5.73 14.51 11.23
C SER A 101 -7.20 14.46 11.62
N ILE A 102 -7.74 13.26 11.77
CA ILE A 102 -9.16 13.02 12.06
C ILE A 102 -9.29 12.09 13.25
N ASP A 103 -9.88 12.60 14.33
CA ASP A 103 -10.12 11.82 15.54
C ASP A 103 -11.47 11.09 15.48
N PHE A 104 -11.44 9.84 15.91
CA PHE A 104 -12.61 8.97 16.02
C PHE A 104 -12.78 8.52 17.46
N SER A 105 -14.05 8.44 17.86
CA SER A 105 -14.51 7.79 19.09
C SER A 105 -15.62 6.82 18.73
N ILE A 106 -15.56 5.60 19.25
CA ILE A 106 -16.60 4.58 19.08
C ILE A 106 -17.04 4.10 20.45
N SER A 107 -18.34 4.12 20.71
CA SER A 107 -18.97 3.51 21.88
C SER A 107 -20.12 2.58 21.47
N LEU A 108 -20.48 1.66 22.37
CA LEU A 108 -21.59 0.74 22.21
C LEU A 108 -22.65 1.03 23.27
N LYS A 109 -23.92 0.95 22.86
CA LYS A 109 -25.06 1.15 23.77
C LYS A 109 -25.98 -0.06 23.74
N ASP A 110 -26.27 -0.63 24.90
CA ASP A 110 -27.22 -1.75 24.99
C ASP A 110 -28.68 -1.28 24.85
N ASN A 111 -29.62 -2.22 24.94
CA ASN A 111 -31.06 -1.94 24.86
C ASN A 111 -31.62 -1.23 26.10
N SER A 112 -30.92 -1.33 27.25
CA SER A 112 -31.26 -0.68 28.52
C SER A 112 -30.74 0.77 28.55
N GLY A 113 -29.88 1.14 27.61
CA GLY A 113 -29.29 2.45 27.45
C GLY A 113 -27.95 2.64 28.17
N ASN A 114 -27.32 1.59 28.68
CA ASN A 114 -25.97 1.68 29.25
C ASN A 114 -24.95 1.81 28.11
N GLU A 115 -23.92 2.63 28.31
CA GLU A 115 -22.91 2.94 27.30
C GLU A 115 -21.52 2.46 27.73
N SER A 116 -20.82 1.81 26.81
CA SER A 116 -19.45 1.34 27.02
C SER A 116 -18.47 2.50 27.22
N GLU A 117 -17.27 2.20 27.72
CA GLU A 117 -16.10 3.08 27.51
C GLU A 117 -15.88 3.33 26.01
N MET A 118 -15.35 4.51 25.66
CA MET A 118 -15.07 4.89 24.27
C MET A 118 -13.74 4.32 23.78
N LEU A 119 -13.73 3.68 22.61
CA LEU A 119 -12.51 3.44 21.84
C LEU A 119 -12.15 4.72 21.09
N VAL A 120 -10.97 5.29 21.35
CA VAL A 120 -10.49 6.52 20.70
C VAL A 120 -9.24 6.26 19.88
N PHE A 121 -9.17 6.86 18.69
CA PHE A 121 -7.99 6.78 17.82
C PHE A 121 -8.01 7.90 16.77
N THR A 122 -6.88 8.07 16.10
CA THR A 122 -6.69 9.10 15.08
C THR A 122 -6.28 8.45 13.75
N ILE A 123 -6.82 8.96 12.66
CA ILE A 123 -6.41 8.62 11.29
C ILE A 123 -5.84 9.89 10.65
N LEU A 124 -4.62 9.79 10.12
CA LEU A 124 -4.03 10.86 9.34
C LEU A 124 -4.57 10.85 7.92
N LYS A 125 -4.94 12.03 7.41
CA LYS A 125 -5.35 12.23 6.02
C LYS A 125 -4.17 12.77 5.24
N ASP A 126 -3.74 12.02 4.24
CA ASP A 126 -2.63 12.37 3.38
C ASP A 126 -3.00 12.10 1.92
N ILE A 127 -3.13 13.17 1.15
CA ILE A 127 -3.50 13.14 -0.28
C ILE A 127 -2.34 13.60 -1.16
N ILE A 128 -1.18 13.87 -0.59
CA ILE A 128 -0.05 14.44 -1.31
C ILE A 128 0.83 13.31 -1.80
N ALA A 129 0.92 13.16 -3.12
CA ALA A 129 1.82 12.19 -3.71
C ALA A 129 3.30 12.57 -3.49
N PRO A 130 4.20 11.57 -3.38
CA PRO A 130 5.62 11.82 -3.44
C PRO A 130 6.01 12.55 -4.73
N ASN A 131 7.09 13.33 -4.65
CA ASN A 131 7.70 13.92 -5.85
C ASN A 131 8.14 12.83 -6.85
N LYS A 132 8.15 13.20 -8.14
CA LYS A 132 8.65 12.32 -9.21
C LYS A 132 10.08 11.85 -8.89
N PRO A 133 10.37 10.53 -8.95
CA PRO A 133 11.73 10.04 -8.74
C PRO A 133 12.68 10.48 -9.85
N TRP A 134 13.98 10.47 -9.56
CA TRP A 134 15.03 10.72 -10.55
C TRP A 134 16.23 9.80 -10.33
N LEU A 135 17.01 9.53 -11.38
CA LEU A 135 18.21 8.70 -11.31
C LEU A 135 19.47 9.57 -11.35
N THR A 136 20.48 9.21 -10.56
CA THR A 136 21.81 9.84 -10.62
C THR A 136 22.48 9.60 -11.97
N THR A 137 22.24 8.43 -12.56
CA THR A 137 22.70 8.08 -13.91
C THR A 137 21.68 7.19 -14.58
N ILE A 138 21.40 7.45 -15.86
CA ILE A 138 20.53 6.62 -16.67
C ILE A 138 21.41 5.70 -17.52
N PRO A 139 21.42 4.38 -17.28
CA PRO A 139 22.12 3.44 -18.14
C PRO A 139 21.49 3.45 -19.53
N LEU A 140 22.30 3.68 -20.58
CA LEU A 140 21.81 3.73 -21.96
C LEU A 140 21.95 2.38 -22.67
N ILE A 141 22.99 1.61 -22.33
CA ILE A 141 23.31 0.33 -22.94
C ILE A 141 23.83 -0.66 -21.89
N THR A 142 23.49 -1.94 -22.02
CA THR A 142 24.06 -3.01 -21.18
C THR A 142 24.10 -4.33 -21.92
N LYS A 143 25.05 -5.19 -21.55
CA LYS A 143 25.09 -6.61 -21.96
C LYS A 143 24.63 -7.56 -20.85
N GLU A 144 24.47 -7.04 -19.64
CA GLU A 144 24.15 -7.83 -18.46
C GLU A 144 22.65 -8.14 -18.40
N SER A 145 22.30 -9.21 -17.67
CA SER A 145 20.90 -9.57 -17.42
C SER A 145 20.25 -8.78 -16.28
N GLU A 146 21.06 -8.02 -15.54
CA GLU A 146 20.59 -7.12 -14.50
C GLU A 146 21.40 -5.82 -14.53
N VAL A 147 20.76 -4.71 -14.18
CA VAL A 147 21.42 -3.42 -13.99
C VAL A 147 20.98 -2.82 -12.67
N VAL A 148 21.94 -2.40 -11.85
CA VAL A 148 21.67 -1.65 -10.63
C VAL A 148 21.63 -0.16 -10.95
N ILE A 149 20.60 0.53 -10.47
CA ILE A 149 20.44 1.99 -10.59
C ILE A 149 20.24 2.62 -9.20
N GLU A 150 20.73 3.84 -9.02
CA GLU A 150 20.44 4.64 -7.83
C GLU A 150 19.18 5.47 -8.07
N VAL A 151 18.10 5.14 -7.36
CA VAL A 151 16.82 5.86 -7.38
C VAL A 151 16.81 6.88 -6.25
N ASN A 152 16.63 8.15 -6.60
CA ASN A 152 16.44 9.23 -5.64
C ASN A 152 14.94 9.55 -5.54
N GLY A 153 14.48 9.82 -4.33
CA GLY A 153 13.07 9.95 -4.03
C GLY A 153 12.77 10.54 -2.66
N GLU A 154 11.49 10.64 -2.36
CA GLU A 154 11.01 11.02 -1.04
C GLU A 154 11.24 9.89 -0.03
N VAL A 155 11.73 10.24 1.16
CA VAL A 155 11.99 9.31 2.27
C VAL A 155 10.72 8.52 2.63
N ASP A 156 10.89 7.26 3.02
CA ASP A 156 9.84 6.31 3.41
C ASP A 156 8.88 5.90 2.28
N SER A 157 9.06 6.42 1.07
CA SER A 157 8.32 5.96 -0.10
C SER A 157 8.83 4.60 -0.60
N LYS A 158 7.90 3.73 -1.01
CA LYS A 158 8.17 2.44 -1.65
C LYS A 158 8.43 2.63 -3.14
N VAL A 159 9.43 1.93 -3.66
CA VAL A 159 9.79 1.99 -5.09
C VAL A 159 9.02 0.93 -5.89
N PHE A 160 8.41 1.36 -6.98
CA PHE A 160 7.74 0.51 -7.97
C PHE A 160 8.46 0.59 -9.31
N VAL A 161 8.75 -0.56 -9.92
CA VAL A 161 9.30 -0.65 -11.29
C VAL A 161 8.24 -1.33 -12.16
N ASN A 162 7.83 -0.67 -13.25
CA ASN A 162 6.78 -1.14 -14.15
C ASN A 162 5.49 -1.55 -13.40
N GLN A 163 5.12 -0.77 -12.38
CA GLN A 163 3.98 -1.00 -11.48
C GLN A 163 4.11 -2.19 -10.52
N VAL A 164 5.27 -2.86 -10.48
CA VAL A 164 5.57 -3.95 -9.55
C VAL A 164 6.30 -3.38 -8.34
N ASN A 165 5.82 -3.71 -7.14
CA ASN A 165 6.49 -3.33 -5.89
C ASN A 165 7.84 -4.05 -5.76
N THR A 166 8.91 -3.30 -5.57
CA THR A 166 10.26 -3.85 -5.40
C THR A 166 10.55 -4.29 -3.97
N SER A 167 9.68 -3.95 -3.01
CA SER A 167 9.90 -4.05 -1.56
C SER A 167 11.03 -3.14 -1.05
N VAL A 168 11.59 -2.28 -1.90
CA VAL A 168 12.59 -1.28 -1.52
C VAL A 168 11.88 -0.01 -1.05
N VAL A 169 12.38 0.57 0.04
CA VAL A 169 11.92 1.84 0.61
C VAL A 169 13.06 2.84 0.53
N ILE A 170 12.76 4.09 0.17
CA ILE A 170 13.75 5.17 0.15
C ILE A 170 14.16 5.49 1.60
N PRO A 171 15.43 5.31 1.98
CA PRO A 171 15.89 5.59 3.34
C PRO A 171 16.01 7.10 3.58
N LEU A 172 16.37 7.49 4.81
CA LEU A 172 16.54 8.88 5.23
C LEU A 172 17.52 9.69 4.35
N GLU A 173 18.47 9.03 3.69
CA GLU A 173 19.41 9.67 2.76
C GLU A 173 18.75 10.13 1.44
N GLY A 174 17.49 9.75 1.19
CA GLY A 174 16.72 10.16 0.01
C GLY A 174 17.04 9.37 -1.27
N LYS A 175 17.80 8.27 -1.15
CA LYS A 175 18.21 7.45 -2.30
C LYS A 175 18.48 5.99 -1.94
N THR A 176 18.28 5.10 -2.90
CA THR A 176 18.49 3.65 -2.75
C THR A 176 18.84 3.00 -4.07
N ASP A 177 19.53 1.86 -4.01
CA ASP A 177 19.77 1.03 -5.18
C ASP A 177 18.55 0.15 -5.50
N VAL A 178 18.26 0.01 -6.79
CA VAL A 178 17.21 -0.86 -7.33
C VAL A 178 17.78 -1.68 -8.49
N VAL A 179 17.49 -2.98 -8.49
CA VAL A 179 17.88 -3.90 -9.56
C VAL A 179 16.80 -3.92 -10.64
N LEU A 180 17.21 -3.69 -11.89
CA LEU A 180 16.37 -3.80 -13.07
C LEU A 180 16.66 -5.09 -13.82
N ASP A 181 15.60 -5.81 -14.22
CA ASP A 181 15.72 -7.01 -15.05
C ASP A 181 15.90 -6.65 -16.54
N THR A 182 17.14 -6.79 -17.00
CA THR A 182 17.55 -6.60 -18.40
C THR A 182 17.80 -7.92 -19.13
N SER A 183 17.27 -9.03 -18.63
CA SER A 183 17.35 -10.36 -19.24
C SER A 183 16.47 -10.51 -20.49
N GLY A 184 16.78 -11.48 -21.35
CA GLY A 184 16.00 -11.76 -22.57
C GLY A 184 16.73 -11.31 -23.83
N ASP A 185 15.94 -10.89 -24.83
CA ASP A 185 16.41 -10.61 -26.18
C ASP A 185 17.28 -9.37 -26.29
N ASN A 186 18.07 -9.32 -27.37
CA ASN A 186 18.94 -8.20 -27.71
C ASN A 186 18.15 -7.03 -28.32
N ASN A 187 17.36 -6.35 -27.49
CA ASN A 187 16.47 -5.27 -27.90
C ASN A 187 16.48 -4.12 -26.88
N GLU A 188 15.62 -3.14 -27.09
CA GLU A 188 15.39 -2.07 -26.12
C GLU A 188 14.38 -2.52 -25.05
N LYS A 189 14.67 -2.20 -23.78
CA LYS A 189 13.76 -2.40 -22.66
C LYS A 189 13.36 -1.08 -22.03
N SER A 190 12.06 -0.86 -21.92
CA SER A 190 11.48 0.30 -21.25
C SER A 190 11.27 0.03 -19.76
N PHE A 191 11.58 1.04 -18.95
CA PHE A 191 11.37 1.04 -17.51
C PHE A 191 10.58 2.27 -17.11
N ALA A 192 9.64 2.08 -16.18
CA ALA A 192 8.89 3.14 -15.53
C ALA A 192 9.03 3.00 -14.01
N ILE A 193 9.60 3.99 -13.36
CA ILE A 193 9.77 4.03 -11.90
C ILE A 193 8.77 5.00 -11.30
N ALA A 194 8.06 4.56 -10.26
CA ALA A 194 7.18 5.41 -9.47
C ALA A 194 7.40 5.14 -7.97
N LEU A 195 7.06 6.12 -7.15
CA LEU A 195 7.10 6.02 -5.70
C LEU A 195 5.69 6.00 -5.13
N LYS A 196 5.49 5.29 -4.01
CA LYS A 196 4.28 5.40 -3.20
C LYS A 196 4.60 5.62 -1.73
N ASP A 197 3.92 6.58 -1.11
CA ASP A 197 4.01 6.83 0.33
C ASP A 197 3.22 5.77 1.16
N SER A 198 3.13 6.00 2.47
CA SER A 198 2.35 5.15 3.38
C SER A 198 0.83 5.25 3.20
N ALA A 199 0.32 6.36 2.66
CA ALA A 199 -1.09 6.56 2.33
C ALA A 199 -1.47 5.93 0.97
N ASN A 200 -0.49 5.40 0.24
CA ASN A 200 -0.57 4.89 -1.13
C ASN A 200 -0.81 5.96 -2.20
N ASN A 201 -0.48 7.23 -1.95
CA ASN A 201 -0.41 8.21 -3.03
C ASN A 201 0.77 7.86 -3.94
N GLN A 202 0.61 8.04 -5.25
CA GLN A 202 1.62 7.65 -6.23
C GLN A 202 2.21 8.87 -6.94
N SER A 203 3.54 8.93 -7.02
CA SER A 203 4.25 9.95 -7.80
C SER A 203 3.93 9.87 -9.30
N GLU A 204 4.32 10.90 -10.04
CA GLU A 204 4.53 10.76 -11.49
C GLU A 204 5.60 9.69 -11.80
N LYS A 205 5.53 9.09 -12.99
CA LYS A 205 6.48 8.07 -13.44
C LYS A 205 7.73 8.70 -14.06
N LEU A 206 8.90 8.15 -13.72
CA LEU A 206 10.14 8.34 -14.45
C LEU A 206 10.28 7.22 -15.49
N GLU A 207 10.31 7.57 -16.76
CA GLU A 207 10.38 6.62 -17.87
C GLU A 207 11.70 6.75 -18.63
N PHE A 208 12.32 5.63 -18.98
CA PHE A 208 13.54 5.56 -19.75
C PHE A 208 13.69 4.19 -20.44
N VAL A 209 14.66 4.10 -21.35
CA VAL A 209 14.94 2.89 -22.12
C VAL A 209 16.41 2.50 -21.94
N ILE A 210 16.66 1.21 -21.80
CA ILE A 210 18.00 0.63 -21.84
C ILE A 210 18.11 -0.24 -23.09
N LYS A 211 19.11 0.01 -23.94
CA LYS A 211 19.44 -0.88 -25.06
C LYS A 211 20.20 -2.11 -24.55
N ILE A 212 19.73 -3.31 -24.89
CA ILE A 212 20.44 -4.55 -24.61
C ILE A 212 21.35 -4.87 -25.79
N ASP A 213 22.65 -5.04 -25.50
CA ASP A 213 23.67 -5.39 -26.49
C ASP A 213 24.57 -6.54 -26.01
N ARG A 214 24.29 -7.74 -26.49
CA ARG A 214 24.93 -9.02 -26.20
C ARG A 214 25.55 -9.61 -27.46
N ILE A 215 25.45 -8.92 -28.59
CA ILE A 215 25.96 -9.39 -29.87
C ILE A 215 27.48 -9.15 -29.84
N LYS A 216 28.24 -10.23 -29.92
CA LYS A 216 29.69 -10.12 -30.11
C LYS A 216 29.94 -9.61 -31.53
N PRO A 217 30.96 -8.74 -31.72
CA PRO A 217 31.36 -8.37 -33.07
C PRO A 217 31.70 -9.57 -33.93
N ASN A 218 31.53 -9.41 -35.24
CA ASN A 218 31.98 -10.39 -36.21
C ASN A 218 33.51 -10.56 -36.16
N GLU A 219 34.00 -11.73 -36.56
CA GLU A 219 35.45 -11.94 -36.67
C GLU A 219 36.08 -10.95 -37.67
N PRO A 220 37.24 -10.33 -37.33
CA PRO A 220 37.97 -9.49 -38.27
C PRO A 220 38.42 -10.29 -39.51
N ILE A 221 38.29 -9.69 -40.69
CA ILE A 221 38.86 -10.23 -41.92
C ILE A 221 40.24 -9.62 -42.11
N LEU A 222 41.26 -10.48 -42.17
CA LEU A 222 42.65 -10.07 -42.41
C LEU A 222 43.01 -10.32 -43.88
N ALA A 223 43.41 -9.28 -44.59
CA ALA A 223 44.03 -9.40 -45.91
C ALA A 223 45.56 -9.34 -45.77
N THR A 224 46.22 -10.50 -45.86
CA THR A 224 47.68 -10.59 -45.85
C THR A 224 48.25 -10.66 -47.27
N PRO A 225 49.40 -10.04 -47.55
CA PRO A 225 50.13 -10.28 -48.79
C PRO A 225 50.61 -11.74 -48.88
N ASN A 226 50.55 -12.33 -50.08
CA ASN A 226 50.98 -13.72 -50.32
C ASN A 226 52.50 -13.91 -50.16
N TYR A 227 53.28 -12.85 -50.39
CA TYR A 227 54.73 -12.84 -50.29
C TYR A 227 55.17 -11.51 -49.70
N ILE A 228 56.16 -11.54 -48.81
CA ILE A 228 56.81 -10.37 -48.22
C ILE A 228 58.32 -10.49 -48.43
N ASN A 229 58.99 -9.37 -48.67
CA ASN A 229 60.45 -9.29 -48.80
C ASN A 229 61.07 -8.37 -47.74
N THR A 230 60.30 -8.01 -46.72
CA THR A 230 60.66 -7.13 -45.60
C THR A 230 60.11 -7.72 -44.30
N ASP A 231 60.80 -7.47 -43.19
CA ASP A 231 60.34 -7.89 -41.86
C ASP A 231 59.17 -7.06 -41.34
N ARG A 232 58.92 -5.90 -41.97
CA ARG A 232 57.77 -5.03 -41.72
C ARG A 232 56.85 -5.00 -42.93
N PHE A 233 55.56 -5.18 -42.70
CA PHE A 233 54.55 -5.08 -43.75
C PHE A 233 53.21 -4.60 -43.20
N ASN A 234 52.43 -3.98 -44.08
CA ASN A 234 51.09 -3.54 -43.76
C ASN A 234 50.07 -4.65 -44.04
N VAL A 235 49.11 -4.80 -43.15
CA VAL A 235 47.91 -5.60 -43.36
C VAL A 235 46.68 -4.73 -43.29
N ASN A 236 45.71 -5.04 -44.14
CA ASN A 236 44.39 -4.47 -44.00
C ASN A 236 43.53 -5.38 -43.14
N VAL A 237 42.95 -4.81 -42.09
CA VAL A 237 41.98 -5.45 -41.23
C VAL A 237 40.64 -4.82 -41.52
N ARG A 238 39.67 -5.65 -41.88
CA ARG A 238 38.27 -5.25 -42.03
C ARG A 238 37.45 -5.77 -40.86
N GLY A 239 36.50 -4.97 -40.42
CA GLY A 239 35.39 -5.46 -39.63
C GLY A 239 34.51 -4.36 -39.08
N GLU A 240 33.92 -4.59 -37.92
CA GLU A 240 32.79 -3.80 -37.48
C GLU A 240 33.23 -2.42 -36.97
N PRO A 241 32.70 -1.32 -37.55
CA PRO A 241 32.98 0.04 -37.07
C PRO A 241 32.71 0.20 -35.57
N GLY A 242 33.52 1.01 -34.90
CA GLY A 242 33.41 1.26 -33.47
C GLY A 242 33.99 0.16 -32.58
N THR A 243 34.40 -0.99 -33.13
CA THR A 243 35.00 -2.06 -32.32
C THR A 243 36.50 -1.85 -32.08
N LEU A 244 36.98 -2.28 -30.91
CA LEU A 244 38.40 -2.29 -30.59
C LEU A 244 39.09 -3.50 -31.19
N VAL A 245 40.28 -3.29 -31.76
CA VAL A 245 41.09 -4.38 -32.32
C VAL A 245 42.07 -4.91 -31.28
N LYS A 246 42.19 -6.23 -31.17
CA LYS A 246 43.32 -6.89 -30.48
C LYS A 246 44.27 -7.47 -31.51
N ILE A 247 45.57 -7.30 -31.26
CA ILE A 247 46.64 -7.91 -32.06
C ILE A 247 47.41 -8.85 -31.14
N ASN A 248 47.49 -10.12 -31.50
CA ASN A 248 48.15 -11.18 -30.72
C ASN A 248 47.66 -11.26 -29.26
N GLY A 249 46.36 -11.03 -29.04
CA GLY A 249 45.73 -11.04 -27.72
C GLY A 249 45.90 -9.76 -26.90
N ILE A 250 46.69 -8.80 -27.37
CA ILE A 250 46.89 -7.50 -26.72
C ILE A 250 45.85 -6.52 -27.26
N SER A 251 45.09 -5.89 -26.37
CA SER A 251 44.18 -4.79 -26.75
C SER A 251 44.98 -3.65 -27.36
N SER A 252 44.70 -3.31 -28.60
CA SER A 252 45.18 -2.07 -29.20
C SER A 252 44.24 -0.93 -28.79
N ALA A 253 44.74 0.30 -28.80
CA ALA A 253 43.91 1.50 -28.72
C ALA A 253 43.26 1.84 -30.09
N ILE A 254 43.31 0.92 -31.05
CA ILE A 254 42.84 1.13 -32.42
C ILE A 254 41.37 0.71 -32.48
N VAL A 255 40.52 1.66 -32.83
CA VAL A 255 39.10 1.46 -33.11
C VAL A 255 38.93 1.35 -34.63
N ILE A 256 38.10 0.41 -35.09
CA ILE A 256 37.76 0.32 -36.51
C ILE A 256 36.90 1.54 -36.89
N PRO A 257 37.31 2.36 -37.88
CA PRO A 257 36.57 3.54 -38.27
C PRO A 257 35.28 3.18 -39.03
N GLU A 258 34.43 4.19 -39.27
CA GLU A 258 33.13 4.06 -39.96
C GLU A 258 33.20 3.37 -41.33
N ASN A 259 34.33 3.44 -42.03
CA ASN A 259 34.53 2.76 -43.31
C ASN A 259 34.83 1.25 -43.15
N GLY A 260 34.93 0.74 -41.92
CA GLY A 260 35.11 -0.67 -41.61
C GLY A 260 36.52 -1.22 -41.88
N GLU A 261 37.51 -0.38 -42.17
CA GLU A 261 38.85 -0.82 -42.58
C GLU A 261 39.97 -0.01 -41.93
N ILE A 262 40.97 -0.71 -41.39
CA ILE A 262 42.21 -0.13 -40.88
C ILE A 262 43.42 -0.81 -41.53
N THR A 263 44.53 -0.09 -41.57
CA THR A 263 45.83 -0.64 -41.94
C THR A 263 46.72 -0.70 -40.70
N ILE A 264 47.30 -1.86 -40.44
CA ILE A 264 48.20 -2.10 -39.31
C ILE A 264 49.56 -2.50 -39.87
N GLU A 265 50.62 -1.82 -39.45
CA GLU A 265 51.98 -2.28 -39.71
C GLU A 265 52.34 -3.39 -38.72
N LEU A 266 52.86 -4.50 -39.25
CA LEU A 266 53.29 -5.65 -38.47
C LEU A 266 54.78 -5.86 -38.68
N ASP A 267 55.48 -6.22 -37.60
CA ASP A 267 56.90 -6.56 -37.59
C ASP A 267 57.06 -8.04 -37.17
N ILE A 268 57.56 -8.88 -38.06
CA ILE A 268 57.67 -10.34 -37.86
C ILE A 268 59.06 -10.81 -37.45
N ASN A 269 59.97 -9.91 -37.05
CA ASN A 269 61.33 -10.22 -36.63
C ASN A 269 61.46 -11.31 -35.53
N ASN A 270 60.34 -11.71 -34.88
CA ASN A 270 60.31 -12.69 -33.80
C ASN A 270 59.48 -13.96 -34.07
N GLY A 271 59.12 -14.27 -35.32
CA GLY A 271 58.46 -15.55 -35.67
C GLY A 271 57.04 -15.75 -35.08
N ASN A 272 56.37 -14.66 -34.70
CA ASN A 272 55.04 -14.71 -34.10
C ASN A 272 53.95 -15.02 -35.15
N ARG A 273 53.03 -15.93 -34.79
CA ARG A 273 51.77 -16.13 -35.52
C ARG A 273 50.84 -14.94 -35.27
N LEU A 274 50.25 -14.38 -36.32
CA LEU A 274 49.32 -13.26 -36.24
C LEU A 274 47.93 -13.75 -35.85
N ALA A 275 47.35 -13.15 -34.82
CA ALA A 275 45.95 -13.31 -34.46
C ALA A 275 45.32 -11.93 -34.26
N VAL A 276 44.22 -11.67 -34.97
CA VAL A 276 43.44 -10.44 -34.83
C VAL A 276 42.07 -10.80 -34.27
N GLN A 277 41.60 -10.06 -33.27
CA GLN A 277 40.26 -10.23 -32.68
C GLN A 277 39.59 -8.86 -32.53
N GLN A 278 38.26 -8.82 -32.53
CA GLN A 278 37.48 -7.63 -32.22
C GLN A 278 36.80 -7.76 -30.85
N LEU A 279 36.63 -6.64 -30.16
CA LEU A 279 35.83 -6.54 -28.95
C LEU A 279 34.69 -5.55 -29.16
N GLY A 280 33.48 -5.95 -28.74
CA GLY A 280 32.34 -5.04 -28.63
C GLY A 280 32.60 -4.05 -27.50
N LEU A 281 32.07 -2.84 -27.65
CA LEU A 281 32.11 -1.80 -26.61
C LEU A 281 31.00 -2.03 -25.58
#